data_AF-A0A537V2P7-F1
#
_entry.id   AF-A0A537V2P7-F1
#
_cell.length_a   1.000
_cell.length_b   1.000
_cell.length_c   1.000
_cell.angle_alpha   90.00
_cell.angle_beta   90.00
_cell.angle_gamma   90.00
#
_symmetry.space_group_name_H-M   'P 1'
#
loop_
_entity.id
_entity.type
_entity.pdbx_description
1 polymer ?
#
loop_
_entity_poly.entity_id
_entity_poly.type
_entity_poly.pdbx_seq_one_letter_code
_entity_poly.pdbx_strand_id
1 'polypeptide(L)'
;PEHMTVHPSTLPDDGHLASLADEIRLERAATPPPRPSGDTIALVTADAEGFAVSLIQSLFWGFGSGICEPTTGIVAQNRGACFTLEPGHPNAFAPGKLPAHTLMPVVVHDERGLAAVAGSMGGYAQPQINAQTLLHLMGGASPAEAVAAPRWILERSEPSSPARIVIEAGVREEARRSLESLPYPATVVPDLSDELGHAQLIRVRSDGFDAGSDPRSDGGSLAG
;
A
#
# COMPACT_ATOMS: atom_id res chain seq x y z
N PRO A 1 15.54 2.44 11.31
CA PRO A 1 16.72 1.61 10.94
C PRO A 1 17.56 1.19 12.15
N GLU A 2 17.91 2.13 13.04
CA GLU A 2 18.81 1.91 14.19
C GLU A 2 18.37 0.82 15.18
N HIS A 3 17.08 0.51 15.24
CA HIS A 3 16.51 -0.49 16.15
C HIS A 3 16.10 -1.80 15.46
N MET A 4 16.37 -1.96 14.17
CA MET A 4 16.06 -3.20 13.46
C MET A 4 17.01 -4.31 13.92
N THR A 5 16.48 -5.53 14.10
CA THR A 5 17.25 -6.72 14.48
C THR A 5 17.80 -7.47 13.27
N VAL A 6 17.38 -7.09 12.06
CA VAL A 6 17.87 -7.61 10.78
C VAL A 6 18.22 -6.44 9.88
N HIS A 7 19.22 -6.61 9.03
CA HIS A 7 19.62 -5.57 8.09
C HIS A 7 18.61 -5.51 6.93
N PRO A 8 18.07 -4.33 6.53
CA PRO A 8 17.03 -4.26 5.50
C PRO A 8 17.41 -4.91 4.17
N SER A 9 18.69 -4.84 3.79
CA SER A 9 19.16 -5.41 2.53
C SER A 9 19.07 -6.93 2.47
N THR A 10 18.90 -7.64 3.60
CA THR A 10 18.79 -9.11 3.59
C THR A 10 17.36 -9.58 3.35
N LEU A 11 16.37 -8.68 3.45
CA LEU A 11 14.96 -9.00 3.24
C LEU A 11 14.62 -9.30 1.76
N PRO A 12 15.20 -8.62 0.76
CA PRO A 12 14.98 -8.97 -0.64
C PRO A 12 15.92 -10.06 -1.17
N ASP A 13 16.79 -10.66 -0.35
CA ASP A 13 17.74 -11.67 -0.82
C ASP A 13 17.01 -12.92 -1.37
N ASP A 14 17.46 -13.43 -2.52
CA ASP A 14 16.83 -14.58 -3.21
C ASP A 14 16.62 -15.79 -2.29
N GLY A 15 17.61 -16.10 -1.44
CA GLY A 15 17.52 -17.20 -0.49
C GLY A 15 16.44 -16.97 0.58
N HIS A 16 16.26 -15.73 1.04
CA HIS A 16 15.20 -15.40 1.98
C HIS A 16 13.83 -15.44 1.31
N LEU A 17 13.69 -14.87 0.11
CA LEU A 17 12.46 -14.93 -0.69
C LEU A 17 12.05 -16.37 -1.00
N ALA A 18 13.00 -17.23 -1.39
CA ALA A 18 12.76 -18.65 -1.58
C ALA A 18 12.27 -19.33 -0.29
N SER A 19 12.88 -19.03 0.86
CA SER A 19 12.44 -19.58 2.14
C SER A 19 11.01 -19.16 2.51
N LEU A 20 10.63 -17.90 2.24
CA LEU A 20 9.26 -17.42 2.44
C LEU A 20 8.27 -18.10 1.49
N ALA A 21 8.66 -18.32 0.23
CA ALA A 21 7.84 -19.04 -0.74
C ALA A 21 7.60 -20.49 -0.30
N ASP A 22 8.64 -21.16 0.21
CA ASP A 22 8.57 -22.52 0.74
C ASP A 22 7.69 -22.63 2.00
N GLU A 23 7.38 -21.53 2.68
CA GLU A 23 6.47 -21.48 3.84
C GLU A 23 4.99 -21.27 3.47
N ILE A 24 4.68 -20.92 2.22
CA ILE A 24 3.29 -20.64 1.79
C ILE A 24 2.45 -21.92 1.93
N ARG A 25 1.42 -21.86 2.77
CA ARG A 25 0.43 -22.94 2.95
C ARG A 25 -0.96 -22.33 2.80
N LEU A 26 -1.77 -22.88 1.89
CA LEU A 26 -3.12 -22.37 1.63
C LEU A 26 -4.05 -22.55 2.83
N GLU A 27 -3.75 -23.53 3.70
CA GLU A 27 -4.55 -23.83 4.90
C GLU A 27 -4.11 -23.01 6.13
N ARG A 28 -3.04 -22.20 6.05
CA ARG A 28 -2.50 -21.46 7.20
C ARG A 28 -2.78 -19.97 7.09
N ALA A 29 -3.42 -19.42 8.13
CA ALA A 29 -3.65 -17.99 8.24
C ALA A 29 -2.38 -17.23 8.72
N ALA A 30 -1.79 -16.40 7.88
CA ALA A 30 -0.99 -15.25 8.29
C ALA A 30 -1.85 -14.17 8.98
N THR A 31 -1.30 -13.43 9.93
CA THR A 31 -2.00 -12.32 10.59
C THR A 31 -1.45 -10.98 10.09
N PRO A 32 -2.21 -10.20 9.29
CA PRO A 32 -1.78 -8.88 8.86
C PRO A 32 -1.83 -7.88 10.03
N PRO A 33 -1.02 -6.81 10.02
CA PRO A 33 -1.14 -5.71 10.96
C PRO A 33 -2.51 -4.98 10.83
N PRO A 34 -2.99 -4.30 11.89
CA PRO A 34 -4.27 -3.61 11.86
C PRO A 34 -4.24 -2.41 10.91
N ARG A 35 -5.13 -2.38 9.94
CA ARG A 35 -5.24 -1.34 8.92
C ARG A 35 -5.89 -0.08 9.49
N PRO A 36 -5.22 1.08 9.42
CA PRO A 36 -5.87 2.33 9.76
C PRO A 36 -6.92 2.73 8.73
N SER A 37 -8.05 3.27 9.18
CA SER A 37 -8.99 4.04 8.37
C SER A 37 -8.57 5.51 8.31
N GLY A 38 -8.49 6.12 7.13
CA GLY A 38 -8.18 7.56 7.05
C GLY A 38 -7.54 8.10 5.77
N ASP A 39 -7.46 9.44 5.76
CA ASP A 39 -7.00 10.33 4.68
C ASP A 39 -5.47 10.31 4.52
N THR A 40 -4.94 9.17 4.08
CA THR A 40 -3.65 9.17 3.39
C THR A 40 -3.86 9.81 2.03
N ILE A 41 -2.92 10.60 1.51
CA ILE A 41 -2.91 11.02 0.11
C ILE A 41 -1.72 10.41 -0.59
N ALA A 42 -1.90 10.08 -1.86
CA ALA A 42 -0.84 9.66 -2.76
C ALA A 42 -0.76 10.64 -3.93
N LEU A 43 0.45 11.06 -4.27
CA LEU A 43 0.75 11.92 -5.41
C LEU A 43 2.01 11.40 -6.09
N VAL A 44 1.96 11.30 -7.41
CA VAL A 44 3.12 10.91 -8.22
C VAL A 44 3.33 11.91 -9.34
N THR A 45 4.59 12.26 -9.62
CA THR A 45 4.97 13.12 -10.75
C THR A 45 6.23 12.58 -11.40
N ALA A 46 6.38 12.85 -12.70
CA ALA A 46 7.61 12.63 -13.45
C ALA A 46 7.75 13.72 -14.53
N ASP A 47 8.99 14.02 -14.95
CA ASP A 47 9.26 14.97 -16.02
C ASP A 47 10.27 14.44 -17.06
N ALA A 48 10.40 15.19 -18.16
CA ALA A 48 11.27 14.85 -19.29
C ALA A 48 12.77 14.96 -18.98
N GLU A 49 13.15 15.61 -17.87
CA GLU A 49 14.54 15.65 -17.39
C GLU A 49 14.89 14.40 -16.55
N GLY A 50 13.90 13.53 -16.31
CA GLY A 50 14.07 12.29 -15.56
C GLY A 50 13.88 12.45 -14.05
N PHE A 51 13.34 13.58 -13.58
CA PHE A 51 12.92 13.70 -12.18
C PHE A 51 11.61 12.94 -11.96
N ALA A 52 11.54 12.23 -10.85
CA ALA A 52 10.35 11.52 -10.41
C ALA A 52 10.13 11.72 -8.91
N VAL A 53 8.88 11.90 -8.52
CA VAL A 53 8.47 12.02 -7.12
C VAL A 53 7.31 11.06 -6.86
N SER A 54 7.48 10.17 -5.89
CA SER A 54 6.37 9.48 -5.23
C SER A 54 6.22 10.04 -3.83
N LEU A 55 5.12 10.74 -3.58
CA LEU A 55 4.83 11.40 -2.32
C LEU A 55 3.58 10.77 -1.70
N ILE A 56 3.74 10.26 -0.49
CA ILE A 56 2.65 9.77 0.34
C ILE A 56 2.66 10.54 1.66
N GLN A 57 1.53 11.13 2.03
CA GLN A 57 1.38 11.88 3.29
C GLN A 57 0.12 11.42 4.03
N SER A 58 0.18 11.37 5.35
CA SER A 58 -0.92 10.84 6.16
C SER A 58 -0.83 11.30 7.61
N LEU A 59 -1.98 11.57 8.23
CA LEU A 59 -2.12 11.74 9.68
C LEU A 59 -2.21 10.42 10.46
N PHE A 60 -2.05 9.29 9.76
CA PHE A 60 -2.31 7.90 10.14
C PHE A 60 -3.79 7.52 10.06
N TRP A 61 -4.56 7.72 11.12
CA TRP A 61 -6.02 7.59 11.05
C TRP A 61 -6.66 8.92 10.72
N GLY A 62 -7.76 8.95 9.96
CA GLY A 62 -8.51 10.13 9.48
C GLY A 62 -7.92 11.51 9.82
N PHE A 63 -8.55 12.20 10.78
CA PHE A 63 -8.11 13.51 11.31
C PHE A 63 -6.98 13.42 12.35
N GLY A 64 -6.12 12.41 12.23
CA GLY A 64 -5.05 12.12 13.19
C GLY A 64 -5.56 11.97 14.61
N SER A 65 -4.91 12.68 15.52
CA SER A 65 -5.24 12.68 16.96
C SER A 65 -6.55 13.40 17.30
N GLY A 66 -7.17 14.10 16.35
CA GLY A 66 -8.27 15.02 16.61
C GLY A 66 -7.85 16.32 17.30
N ILE A 67 -6.54 16.51 17.56
CA ILE A 67 -5.99 17.74 18.13
C ILE A 67 -5.65 18.69 16.98
N CYS A 68 -6.34 19.82 16.94
CA CYS A 68 -6.10 20.89 15.98
C CYS A 68 -5.56 22.12 16.73
N GLU A 69 -4.46 22.70 16.25
CA GLU A 69 -4.00 23.98 16.77
C GLU A 69 -4.90 25.10 16.22
N PRO A 70 -5.63 25.83 17.08
CA PRO A 70 -6.73 26.68 16.66
C PRO A 70 -6.31 27.89 15.81
N THR A 71 -5.07 28.36 15.94
CA THR A 71 -4.59 29.55 15.22
C THR A 71 -4.19 29.21 13.78
N THR A 72 -3.53 28.09 13.60
CA THR A 72 -2.90 27.65 12.35
C THR A 72 -3.77 26.66 11.57
N GLY A 73 -4.71 25.99 12.24
CA GLY A 73 -5.51 24.92 11.65
C GLY A 73 -4.73 23.62 11.46
N ILE A 74 -3.51 23.51 11.99
CA ILE A 74 -2.69 22.31 11.85
C ILE A 74 -3.27 21.19 12.72
N VAL A 75 -3.66 20.10 12.07
CA VAL A 75 -4.12 18.87 12.74
C VAL A 75 -2.95 17.95 13.03
N ALA A 76 -2.79 17.56 14.30
CA ALA A 76 -1.71 16.69 14.73
C ALA A 76 -1.98 15.22 14.38
N GLN A 77 -1.02 14.54 13.75
CA GLN A 77 -1.07 13.11 13.47
C GLN A 77 -1.14 12.26 14.76
N ASN A 78 -1.64 11.03 14.65
CA ASN A 78 -1.59 10.03 15.73
C ASN A 78 -0.70 8.82 15.40
N ARG A 79 0.30 9.02 14.53
CA ARG A 79 1.27 8.00 14.10
C ARG A 79 1.98 7.26 15.24
N GLY A 80 2.10 7.89 16.42
CA GLY A 80 2.67 7.25 17.61
C GLY A 80 1.96 5.94 18.00
N ALA A 81 0.71 5.74 17.60
CA ALA A 81 0.00 4.49 17.82
C ALA A 81 0.54 3.29 17.04
N CYS A 82 1.46 3.51 16.07
CA CYS A 82 2.19 2.43 15.44
C CYS A 82 3.25 1.79 16.35
N PHE A 83 3.61 2.40 17.50
CA PHE A 83 4.48 1.75 18.47
C PHE A 83 3.80 0.56 19.15
N THR A 84 4.58 -0.47 19.48
CA THR A 84 4.16 -1.47 20.46
C THR A 84 4.62 -1.07 21.86
N LEU A 85 3.90 -1.54 22.88
CA LEU A 85 4.29 -1.42 24.28
C LEU A 85 5.01 -2.67 24.79
N GLU A 86 5.20 -3.68 23.93
CA GLU A 86 5.95 -4.89 24.25
C GLU A 86 7.44 -4.57 24.50
N PRO A 87 7.96 -4.81 25.72
CA PRO A 87 9.37 -4.57 26.02
C PRO A 87 10.28 -5.41 25.15
N GLY A 88 11.37 -4.81 24.64
CA GLY A 88 12.35 -5.49 23.81
C GLY A 88 11.96 -5.66 22.34
N HIS A 89 10.72 -5.36 21.95
CA HIS A 89 10.33 -5.39 20.54
C HIS A 89 11.06 -4.28 19.74
N PRO A 90 11.55 -4.54 18.51
CA PRO A 90 12.26 -3.55 17.68
C PRO A 90 11.48 -2.24 17.46
N ASN A 91 10.15 -2.32 17.49
CA ASN A 91 9.21 -1.20 17.37
C ASN A 91 8.61 -0.75 18.72
N ALA A 92 9.25 -1.04 19.85
CA ALA A 92 8.84 -0.52 21.17
C ALA A 92 9.03 1.00 21.25
N PHE A 93 8.15 1.71 21.96
CA PHE A 93 8.25 3.15 22.18
C PHE A 93 9.57 3.56 22.86
N ALA A 94 10.21 4.62 22.37
CA ALA A 94 11.33 5.28 23.02
C ALA A 94 11.37 6.79 22.68
N PRO A 95 11.87 7.67 23.57
CA PRO A 95 12.03 9.08 23.28
C PRO A 95 12.90 9.32 22.03
N GLY A 96 12.47 10.21 21.14
CA GLY A 96 13.19 10.55 19.90
C GLY A 96 13.14 9.49 18.80
N LYS A 97 12.58 8.30 19.08
CA LYS A 97 12.42 7.24 18.09
C LYS A 97 11.23 7.52 17.17
N LEU A 98 11.35 7.13 15.90
CA LEU A 98 10.26 7.10 14.94
C LEU A 98 9.62 5.70 14.91
N PRO A 99 8.28 5.59 14.90
CA PRO A 99 7.61 4.29 14.82
C PRO A 99 7.75 3.68 13.42
N ALA A 100 7.52 2.37 13.32
CA ALA A 100 7.28 1.72 12.04
C ALA A 100 6.15 2.46 11.27
N HIS A 101 6.33 2.60 9.96
CA HIS A 101 5.45 3.43 9.13
C HIS A 101 4.69 2.58 8.10
N THR A 102 3.45 2.96 7.81
CA THR A 102 2.62 2.29 6.81
C THR A 102 2.79 2.84 5.41
N LEU A 103 3.38 4.03 5.27
CA LEU A 103 3.42 4.74 3.99
C LEU A 103 4.50 4.15 3.10
N MET A 104 4.14 3.86 1.84
CA MET A 104 5.01 3.17 0.90
C MET A 104 5.03 3.92 -0.45
N PRO A 105 5.82 4.99 -0.58
CA PRO A 105 6.13 5.57 -1.89
C PRO A 105 6.96 4.58 -2.72
N VAL A 106 6.71 4.50 -4.02
CA VAL A 106 7.39 3.57 -4.92
C VAL A 106 7.88 4.28 -6.19
N VAL A 107 9.16 4.09 -6.49
CA VAL A 107 9.79 4.43 -7.77
C VAL A 107 10.39 3.16 -8.33
N VAL A 108 10.12 2.88 -9.59
CA VAL A 108 10.54 1.65 -10.28
C VAL A 108 11.58 2.00 -11.34
N HIS A 109 12.73 1.36 -11.25
CA HIS A 109 13.77 1.39 -12.28
C HIS A 109 13.88 0.03 -12.96
N ASP A 110 14.14 0.04 -14.26
CA ASP A 110 14.57 -1.13 -15.03
C ASP A 110 16.00 -0.92 -15.58
N GLU A 111 16.46 -1.80 -16.47
CA GLU A 111 17.80 -1.69 -17.09
C GLU A 111 18.01 -0.42 -17.92
N ARG A 112 16.93 0.28 -18.30
CA ARG A 112 16.95 1.51 -19.11
C ARG A 112 16.80 2.77 -18.27
N GLY A 113 16.52 2.64 -16.96
CA GLY A 113 16.37 3.76 -16.03
C GLY A 113 14.98 3.83 -15.43
N LEU A 114 14.44 5.05 -15.26
CA LEU A 114 13.12 5.27 -14.68
C LEU A 114 12.02 4.64 -15.55
N ALA A 115 11.26 3.71 -14.97
CA ALA A 115 10.24 2.95 -15.68
C ALA A 115 8.81 3.28 -15.20
N ALA A 116 8.63 3.47 -13.88
CA ALA A 116 7.33 3.84 -13.33
C ALA A 116 7.46 4.59 -11.99
N VAL A 117 6.43 5.37 -11.66
CA VAL A 117 6.26 6.03 -10.36
C VAL A 117 4.89 5.66 -9.83
N ALA A 118 4.84 5.06 -8.65
CA ALA A 118 3.62 4.54 -8.06
C ALA A 118 3.44 5.03 -6.62
N GLY A 119 2.19 5.20 -6.23
CA GLY A 119 1.82 5.56 -4.87
C GLY A 119 0.42 5.07 -4.56
N SER A 120 0.14 4.78 -3.30
CA SER A 120 -1.17 4.28 -2.91
C SER A 120 -1.59 4.75 -1.51
N MET A 121 -2.90 4.94 -1.33
CA MET A 121 -3.55 5.05 -0.03
C MET A 121 -3.89 3.65 0.51
N GLY A 122 -4.31 3.57 1.78
CA GLY A 122 -4.88 2.32 2.33
C GLY A 122 -4.07 1.67 3.45
N GLY A 123 -3.26 2.42 4.18
CA GLY A 123 -2.62 1.92 5.40
C GLY A 123 -1.72 0.72 5.12
N TYR A 124 -1.89 -0.39 5.84
CA TYR A 124 -1.11 -1.62 5.62
C TYR A 124 -1.49 -2.40 4.35
N ALA A 125 -2.53 -1.99 3.63
CA ALA A 125 -2.84 -2.55 2.32
C ALA A 125 -1.97 -1.97 1.19
N GLN A 126 -1.28 -0.84 1.42
CA GLN A 126 -0.45 -0.18 0.40
C GLN A 126 0.54 -1.11 -0.33
N PRO A 127 1.29 -2.01 0.35
CA PRO A 127 2.15 -2.96 -0.36
C PRO A 127 1.38 -3.90 -1.29
N GLN A 128 0.19 -4.34 -0.88
CA GLN A 128 -0.67 -5.24 -1.67
C GLN A 128 -1.25 -4.51 -2.89
N ILE A 129 -1.66 -3.25 -2.72
CA ILE A 129 -2.21 -2.43 -3.80
C ILE A 129 -1.11 -2.09 -4.82
N ASN A 130 0.05 -1.61 -4.35
CA ASN A 130 1.20 -1.34 -5.20
C ASN A 130 1.63 -2.59 -5.98
N ALA A 131 1.70 -3.75 -5.32
CA ALA A 131 2.04 -5.01 -6.00
C ALA A 131 1.04 -5.37 -7.10
N GLN A 132 -0.27 -5.34 -6.82
CA GLN A 132 -1.31 -5.65 -7.80
C GLN A 132 -1.27 -4.70 -8.99
N THR A 133 -1.21 -3.38 -8.75
CA THR A 133 -1.16 -2.37 -9.82
C THR A 133 0.11 -2.50 -10.67
N LEU A 134 1.28 -2.73 -10.06
CA LEU A 134 2.53 -2.94 -10.81
C LEU A 134 2.52 -4.26 -11.59
N LEU A 135 1.92 -5.34 -11.05
CA LEU A 135 1.74 -6.60 -11.78
C LEU A 135 0.86 -6.42 -13.02
N HIS A 136 -0.23 -5.64 -12.94
CA HIS A 136 -1.04 -5.30 -14.11
C HIS A 136 -0.24 -4.51 -15.15
N LEU A 137 0.54 -3.51 -14.71
CA LEU A 137 1.40 -2.72 -15.59
C LEU A 137 2.44 -3.59 -16.30
N MET A 138 3.12 -4.48 -15.57
CA MET A 138 4.09 -5.44 -16.12
C MET A 138 3.42 -6.47 -17.03
N GLY A 139 2.14 -6.79 -16.78
CA GLY A 139 1.30 -7.63 -17.63
C GLY A 139 0.79 -6.95 -18.90
N GLY A 140 1.15 -5.68 -19.13
CA GLY A 140 0.83 -4.94 -20.36
C GLY A 140 -0.34 -3.97 -20.27
N ALA A 141 -1.01 -3.86 -19.11
CA ALA A 141 -2.05 -2.85 -18.91
C ALA A 141 -1.47 -1.43 -19.05
N SER A 142 -2.27 -0.48 -19.50
CA SER A 142 -2.00 0.94 -19.32
C SER A 142 -2.09 1.31 -17.83
N PRO A 143 -1.49 2.43 -17.39
CA PRO A 143 -1.64 2.90 -16.01
C PRO A 143 -3.09 3.07 -15.57
N ALA A 144 -3.96 3.59 -16.43
CA ALA A 144 -5.39 3.74 -16.17
C ALA A 144 -6.08 2.39 -15.94
N GLU A 145 -5.81 1.39 -16.79
CA GLU A 145 -6.33 0.03 -16.61
C GLU A 145 -5.76 -0.64 -15.35
N ALA A 146 -4.47 -0.42 -15.05
CA ALA A 146 -3.80 -1.03 -13.89
C ALA A 146 -4.32 -0.51 -12.55
N VAL A 147 -4.66 0.79 -12.45
CA VAL A 147 -5.29 1.35 -11.24
C VAL A 147 -6.79 1.01 -11.19
N ALA A 148 -7.48 0.91 -12.32
CA ALA A 148 -8.90 0.55 -12.37
C ALA A 148 -9.17 -0.95 -12.15
N ALA A 149 -8.15 -1.81 -12.32
CA ALA A 149 -8.30 -3.25 -12.19
C ALA A 149 -8.94 -3.66 -10.83
N PRO A 150 -9.81 -4.69 -10.82
CA PRO A 150 -10.40 -5.21 -9.59
C PRO A 150 -9.34 -5.76 -8.63
N ARG A 151 -9.48 -5.45 -7.35
CA ARG A 151 -8.52 -5.76 -6.29
C ARG A 151 -9.12 -6.67 -5.23
N TRP A 152 -8.21 -7.25 -4.47
CA TRP A 152 -8.50 -7.84 -3.18
C TRP A 152 -7.39 -7.44 -2.20
N ILE A 153 -7.71 -7.45 -0.90
CA ILE A 153 -6.74 -7.20 0.16
C ILE A 153 -6.99 -8.15 1.33
N LEU A 154 -5.92 -8.60 1.96
CA LEU A 154 -5.95 -9.20 3.29
C LEU A 154 -5.71 -8.10 4.32
N GLU A 155 -6.69 -7.85 5.18
CA GLU A 155 -6.61 -6.80 6.19
C GLU A 155 -7.08 -7.27 7.56
N ARG A 156 -6.85 -6.43 8.57
CA ARG A 156 -7.37 -6.59 9.92
C ARG A 156 -7.76 -5.20 10.41
N SER A 157 -8.96 -4.98 10.94
CA SER A 157 -9.36 -3.63 11.35
C SER A 157 -8.67 -3.17 12.64
N GLU A 158 -8.54 -4.06 13.63
CA GLU A 158 -7.96 -3.78 14.95
C GLU A 158 -7.05 -4.93 15.41
N PRO A 159 -6.07 -4.73 16.33
CA PRO A 159 -5.18 -5.78 16.82
C PRO A 159 -5.90 -7.05 17.29
N SER A 160 -7.07 -6.91 17.91
CA SER A 160 -7.89 -8.01 18.44
C SER A 160 -8.87 -8.61 17.44
N SER A 161 -9.07 -7.99 16.27
CA SER A 161 -9.99 -8.50 15.25
C SER A 161 -9.35 -9.62 14.44
N PRO A 162 -10.12 -10.63 13.99
CA PRO A 162 -9.62 -11.58 13.02
C PRO A 162 -9.26 -10.86 11.72
N ALA A 163 -8.28 -11.39 11.01
CA ALA A 163 -7.99 -10.98 9.65
C ALA A 163 -9.15 -11.36 8.72
N ARG A 164 -9.41 -10.55 7.70
CA ARG A 164 -10.43 -10.80 6.67
C ARG A 164 -9.89 -10.48 5.29
N ILE A 165 -10.48 -11.08 4.27
CA ILE A 165 -10.23 -10.73 2.87
C ILE A 165 -11.38 -9.84 2.41
N VAL A 166 -11.06 -8.70 1.81
CA VAL A 166 -12.01 -7.85 1.09
C VAL A 166 -11.74 -8.00 -0.40
N ILE A 167 -12.78 -8.28 -1.18
CA ILE A 167 -12.69 -8.62 -2.61
C ILE A 167 -13.70 -7.77 -3.37
N GLU A 168 -13.27 -7.09 -4.43
CA GLU A 168 -14.24 -6.44 -5.34
C GLU A 168 -14.98 -7.46 -6.20
N ALA A 169 -16.24 -7.16 -6.52
CA ALA A 169 -17.13 -8.05 -7.28
C ALA A 169 -16.59 -8.43 -8.68
N GLY A 170 -15.77 -7.56 -9.28
CA GLY A 170 -15.17 -7.70 -10.59
C GLY A 170 -13.91 -8.57 -10.58
N VAL A 171 -13.41 -8.98 -9.42
CA VAL A 171 -12.38 -10.02 -9.33
C VAL A 171 -12.94 -11.29 -9.97
N ARG A 172 -12.19 -11.84 -10.92
CA ARG A 172 -12.59 -13.03 -11.69
C ARG A 172 -13.11 -14.13 -10.77
N GLU A 173 -14.22 -14.76 -11.15
CA GLU A 173 -14.92 -15.75 -10.33
C GLU A 173 -14.01 -16.87 -9.80
N GLU A 174 -13.11 -17.40 -10.64
CA GLU A 174 -12.22 -18.47 -10.18
C GLU A 174 -11.22 -17.98 -9.12
N ALA A 175 -10.73 -16.74 -9.25
CA ALA A 175 -9.85 -16.12 -8.25
C ALA A 175 -10.62 -15.81 -6.96
N ARG A 176 -11.84 -15.27 -7.09
CA ARG A 176 -12.73 -15.01 -5.95
C ARG A 176 -13.02 -16.27 -5.15
N ARG A 177 -13.38 -17.37 -5.81
CA ARG A 177 -13.59 -18.67 -5.14
C ARG A 177 -12.33 -19.19 -4.46
N SER A 178 -11.16 -18.99 -5.06
CA SER A 178 -9.89 -19.37 -4.45
C SER A 178 -9.55 -18.54 -3.22
N LEU A 179 -9.98 -17.28 -3.16
CA LEU A 179 -9.81 -16.43 -1.98
C LEU A 179 -10.82 -16.79 -0.89
N GLU A 180 -12.07 -17.07 -1.26
CA GLU A 180 -13.14 -17.49 -0.36
C GLU A 180 -12.89 -18.87 0.29
N SER A 181 -12.05 -19.72 -0.30
CA SER A 181 -11.68 -21.02 0.28
C SER A 181 -10.55 -20.94 1.32
N LEU A 182 -9.90 -19.78 1.47
CA LEU A 182 -8.86 -19.56 2.47
C LEU A 182 -9.46 -19.51 3.89
N PRO A 183 -8.66 -19.74 4.95
CA PRO A 183 -9.14 -19.75 6.34
C PRO A 183 -9.53 -18.36 6.90
N TYR A 184 -9.78 -17.38 6.03
CA TYR A 184 -10.18 -16.03 6.40
C TYR A 184 -11.64 -15.78 6.00
N PRO A 185 -12.42 -15.08 6.84
CA PRO A 185 -13.68 -14.51 6.38
C PRO A 185 -13.45 -13.64 5.15
N ALA A 186 -14.18 -13.91 4.08
CA ALA A 186 -14.17 -13.11 2.86
C ALA A 186 -15.42 -12.22 2.80
N THR A 187 -15.26 -10.98 2.35
CA THR A 187 -16.35 -10.04 2.09
C THR A 187 -16.23 -9.53 0.67
N VAL A 188 -17.28 -9.72 -0.12
CA VAL A 188 -17.37 -9.16 -1.47
C VAL A 188 -18.01 -7.79 -1.39
N VAL A 189 -17.33 -6.78 -1.93
CA VAL A 189 -17.80 -5.39 -2.02
C VAL A 189 -18.07 -5.01 -3.47
N PRO A 190 -18.86 -3.95 -3.73
CA PRO A 190 -19.05 -3.44 -5.08
C PRO A 190 -17.73 -3.12 -5.79
N ASP A 191 -17.75 -3.11 -7.11
CA ASP A 191 -16.62 -2.63 -7.91
C ASP A 191 -16.28 -1.20 -7.57
N LEU A 192 -14.98 -0.90 -7.59
CA LEU A 192 -14.45 0.42 -7.30
C LEU A 192 -14.83 0.89 -5.88
N SER A 193 -14.73 -0.02 -4.90
CA SER A 193 -14.91 0.34 -3.49
C SER A 193 -13.68 1.06 -2.94
N ASP A 194 -13.89 2.24 -2.35
CA ASP A 194 -12.88 3.04 -1.61
C ASP A 194 -12.18 2.23 -0.50
N GLU A 195 -12.83 1.17 0.00
CA GLU A 195 -12.21 0.25 0.97
C GLU A 195 -10.92 -0.40 0.44
N LEU A 196 -10.66 -0.46 -0.87
CA LEU A 196 -9.44 -1.05 -1.45
C LEU A 196 -8.39 -0.01 -1.87
N GLY A 197 -8.48 1.20 -1.30
CA GLY A 197 -7.49 2.26 -1.40
C GLY A 197 -7.39 2.88 -2.79
N HIS A 198 -6.63 3.97 -2.88
CA HIS A 198 -6.50 4.79 -4.09
C HIS A 198 -5.06 4.79 -4.57
N ALA A 199 -4.82 4.30 -5.78
CA ALA A 199 -3.52 4.24 -6.41
C ALA A 199 -3.32 5.34 -7.46
N GLN A 200 -2.10 5.85 -7.53
CA GLN A 200 -1.64 6.76 -8.56
C GLN A 200 -0.45 6.13 -9.26
N LEU A 201 -0.44 6.15 -10.60
CA LEU A 201 0.58 5.48 -11.39
C LEU A 201 0.97 6.30 -12.61
N ILE A 202 2.28 6.49 -12.80
CA ILE A 202 2.89 6.97 -14.03
C ILE A 202 3.77 5.85 -14.60
N ARG A 203 3.64 5.58 -15.89
CA ARG A 203 4.60 4.80 -16.69
C ARG A 203 5.43 5.76 -17.53
N VAL A 204 6.74 5.59 -17.47
CA VAL A 204 7.69 6.32 -18.30
C VAL A 204 7.99 5.50 -19.56
N ARG A 205 7.93 6.15 -20.71
CA ARG A 205 8.22 5.56 -22.02
C ARG A 205 9.32 6.36 -22.71
N SER A 206 9.90 5.78 -23.75
CA SER A 206 10.88 6.48 -24.58
C SER A 206 10.30 7.69 -25.33
N ASP A 207 8.98 7.71 -25.54
CA ASP A 207 8.24 8.71 -26.31
C ASP A 207 7.35 9.62 -25.46
N GLY A 208 7.37 9.49 -24.13
CA GLY A 208 6.54 10.30 -23.22
C GLY A 208 6.11 9.55 -21.96
N PHE A 209 4.93 9.89 -21.46
CA PHE A 209 4.38 9.35 -20.22
C PHE A 209 2.96 8.83 -20.44
N ASP A 210 2.61 7.76 -19.73
CA ASP A 210 1.21 7.40 -19.49
C ASP A 210 0.92 7.58 -18.00
N ALA A 211 -0.28 8.01 -17.65
CA ALA A 211 -0.68 8.17 -16.25
C ALA A 211 -2.10 7.63 -15.99
N GLY A 212 -2.33 7.19 -14.76
CA GLY A 212 -3.62 6.71 -14.29
C GLY A 212 -3.85 7.14 -12.84
N SER A 213 -5.05 7.68 -12.59
CA SER A 213 -5.58 7.95 -11.26
C SER A 213 -6.69 6.96 -10.93
N ASP A 214 -6.75 6.51 -9.68
CA ASP A 214 -7.73 5.54 -9.23
C ASP A 214 -9.16 6.03 -9.41
N PRO A 215 -10.02 5.31 -10.16
CA PRO A 215 -11.42 5.69 -10.33
C PRO A 215 -12.27 5.51 -9.07
N ARG A 216 -11.70 4.95 -7.99
CA ARG A 216 -12.32 4.89 -6.65
C ARG A 216 -12.37 6.25 -5.95
N SER A 217 -11.57 7.21 -6.44
CA SER A 217 -11.40 8.54 -5.86
C SER A 217 -11.79 9.64 -6.84
N ASP A 218 -11.91 10.87 -6.34
CA ASP A 218 -12.09 12.10 -7.12
C ASP A 218 -10.78 12.65 -7.72
N GLY A 219 -9.66 11.95 -7.54
CA GLY A 219 -8.37 12.31 -8.10
C GLY A 219 -8.32 12.28 -9.64
N GLY A 220 -7.29 12.88 -10.21
CA GLY A 220 -7.09 12.93 -11.66
C GLY A 220 -5.63 12.73 -12.06
N SER A 221 -5.42 12.36 -13.32
CA SER A 221 -4.10 12.23 -13.92
C SER A 221 -4.05 13.01 -15.23
N LEU A 222 -2.91 13.64 -15.51
CA LEU A 222 -2.61 14.29 -16.78
C LEU A 222 -1.24 13.82 -17.26
N ALA A 223 -1.17 13.37 -18.50
CA ALA A 223 0.07 13.05 -19.19
C ALA A 223 0.06 13.75 -20.54
N GLY A 224 1.23 14.24 -20.97
CA GLY A 224 1.44 14.98 -22.21
C GLY A 224 2.75 14.59 -22.88
#